data_AF-A0A7R9AFC8-F1
#
_entry.id   AF-A0A7R9AFC8-F1
#
_cell.length_a   1.000
_cell.length_b   1.000
_cell.length_c   1.000
_cell.angle_alpha   90.00
_cell.angle_beta   90.00
_cell.angle_gamma   90.00
#
_symmetry.space_group_name_H-M   'P 1'
#
loop_
_entity.id
_entity.type
_entity.pdbx_description
1 polymer ?
#
loop_
_entity_poly.entity_id
_entity_poly.type
_entity_poly.pdbx_seq_one_letter_code
_entity_poly.pdbx_strand_id
1 'polypeptide(L)'
;MSQAVASASVDLEPESATYIAPGSYSNASAPTTGAGAGFFGWIRESVGGHAVLSKVAEKARSGMNSVMMTLDPQMKEYLTKEESPLSMVNLVVASDKESKVGPIRDAFSSSPSRLHFSVSGMGTQAVSIAAQPVGAAKARKACEERIGNLRRSGMVDSNAPIIALENFIIEMLPGQWYDMGCLVLEEPGLKEGIQVFTQGTPIPYEWVQELREGTPHDYPPRWSGLAITIGQVAAKHLQ
;
A
#
# COMPACT_ATOMS: atom_id res chain seq x y z
N MET A 1 45.23 -40.84 10.54
CA MET A 1 44.02 -41.02 11.36
C MET A 1 42.85 -40.50 10.55
N SER A 2 42.06 -41.44 10.05
CA SER A 2 40.84 -41.23 9.28
C SER A 2 39.68 -41.07 10.26
N GLN A 3 38.84 -40.06 10.07
CA GLN A 3 37.49 -40.04 10.66
C GLN A 3 36.48 -39.78 9.55
N ALA A 4 35.73 -40.83 9.25
CA ALA A 4 34.48 -40.77 8.52
C ALA A 4 33.40 -40.18 9.44
N VAL A 5 32.54 -39.33 8.89
CA VAL A 5 31.28 -38.93 9.54
C VAL A 5 30.15 -39.37 8.61
N ALA A 6 29.24 -40.16 9.19
CA ALA A 6 28.17 -40.86 8.53
C ALA A 6 27.00 -39.93 8.12
N SER A 7 26.29 -40.37 7.08
CA SER A 7 25.07 -39.81 6.51
C SER A 7 23.88 -39.87 7.46
N ALA A 8 23.03 -38.83 7.41
CA ALA A 8 21.63 -38.93 7.79
C ALA A 8 20.77 -38.46 6.61
N SER A 9 20.17 -39.41 5.90
CA SER A 9 19.13 -39.17 4.91
C SER A 9 17.81 -38.96 5.65
N VAL A 10 17.11 -37.87 5.36
CA VAL A 10 15.75 -37.62 5.87
C VAL A 10 14.79 -38.00 4.76
N ASP A 11 14.10 -39.12 4.96
CA ASP A 11 13.01 -39.58 4.11
C ASP A 11 11.78 -38.69 4.34
N LEU A 12 11.36 -37.94 3.32
CA LEU A 12 10.10 -37.20 3.29
C LEU A 12 9.09 -38.02 2.49
N GLU A 13 8.12 -38.63 3.17
CA GLU A 13 6.94 -39.20 2.51
C GLU A 13 6.00 -38.09 2.02
N PRO A 14 5.39 -38.22 0.81
CA PRO A 14 4.47 -37.23 0.29
C PRO A 14 3.04 -37.41 0.85
N GLU A 15 2.54 -36.42 1.57
CA GLU A 15 1.11 -36.30 1.88
C GLU A 15 0.27 -36.08 0.61
N SER A 16 -0.79 -36.87 0.48
CA SER A 16 -1.76 -36.83 -0.61
C SER A 16 -2.63 -35.58 -0.54
N ALA A 17 -2.44 -34.65 -1.48
CA ALA A 17 -3.33 -33.50 -1.67
C ALA A 17 -4.55 -33.88 -2.53
N THR A 18 -5.74 -33.81 -1.95
CA THR A 18 -7.03 -34.05 -2.63
C THR A 18 -7.38 -32.88 -3.53
N TYR A 19 -7.58 -33.15 -4.82
CA TYR A 19 -7.96 -32.18 -5.85
C TYR A 19 -9.47 -31.87 -5.78
N ILE A 20 -9.84 -30.59 -5.58
CA ILE A 20 -11.23 -30.12 -5.68
C ILE A 20 -11.36 -29.23 -6.93
N ALA A 21 -12.21 -29.65 -7.87
CA ALA A 21 -12.46 -28.95 -9.13
C ALA A 21 -13.33 -27.68 -8.94
N PRO A 22 -13.13 -26.61 -9.72
CA PRO A 22 -13.97 -25.42 -9.67
C PRO A 22 -15.29 -25.62 -10.46
N GLY A 23 -16.41 -25.41 -9.76
CA GLY A 23 -17.76 -25.35 -10.34
C GLY A 23 -18.08 -23.98 -10.95
N SER A 24 -18.87 -24.04 -12.00
CA SER A 24 -19.20 -23.03 -13.02
C SER A 24 -20.29 -21.99 -12.67
N TYR A 25 -20.06 -20.77 -13.16
CA TYR A 25 -20.92 -19.64 -13.61
C TYR A 25 -22.34 -19.39 -13.06
N SER A 26 -22.64 -18.12 -12.75
CA SER A 26 -23.89 -17.44 -13.14
C SER A 26 -23.71 -15.91 -13.11
N ASN A 27 -24.12 -15.26 -14.19
CA ASN A 27 -23.96 -13.85 -14.54
C ASN A 27 -25.34 -13.15 -14.46
N ALA A 28 -25.45 -11.91 -13.95
CA ALA A 28 -26.66 -11.10 -14.11
C ALA A 28 -26.41 -9.59 -13.89
N SER A 29 -26.26 -8.89 -15.02
CA SER A 29 -26.99 -7.67 -15.43
C SER A 29 -27.05 -6.42 -14.53
N ALA A 30 -26.39 -5.36 -15.02
CA ALA A 30 -26.72 -3.96 -14.76
C ALA A 30 -27.97 -3.51 -15.55
N PRO A 31 -28.58 -2.37 -15.17
CA PRO A 31 -29.28 -1.52 -16.13
C PRO A 31 -28.65 -0.12 -16.25
N THR A 32 -28.47 0.27 -17.50
CA THR A 32 -28.20 1.61 -18.02
C THR A 32 -29.50 2.40 -18.21
N THR A 33 -29.47 3.69 -17.87
CA THR A 33 -30.27 4.80 -18.44
C THR A 33 -29.48 6.09 -18.06
N GLY A 34 -29.27 7.12 -18.86
CA GLY A 34 -29.88 7.56 -20.11
C GLY A 34 -30.25 9.04 -20.01
N ALA A 35 -29.34 9.93 -20.43
CA ALA A 35 -29.51 11.29 -20.98
C ALA A 35 -30.30 12.39 -20.22
N GLY A 36 -29.75 13.61 -20.21
CA GLY A 36 -30.48 14.83 -19.83
C GLY A 36 -29.63 16.10 -19.80
N ALA A 37 -29.83 16.98 -20.78
CA ALA A 37 -29.14 18.24 -21.02
C ALA A 37 -29.36 19.34 -19.96
N GLY A 38 -28.29 20.13 -19.75
CA GLY A 38 -28.26 21.60 -19.75
C GLY A 38 -29.22 22.40 -18.87
N PHE A 39 -28.66 23.16 -17.91
CA PHE A 39 -29.20 24.46 -17.50
C PHE A 39 -28.07 25.45 -17.18
N PHE A 40 -28.06 26.52 -17.98
CA PHE A 40 -27.36 27.80 -17.83
C PHE A 40 -27.45 28.32 -16.39
N GLY A 41 -26.41 28.94 -15.82
CA GLY A 41 -26.02 30.30 -16.20
C GLY A 41 -26.83 31.31 -15.40
N TRP A 42 -26.44 31.56 -14.14
CA TRP A 42 -26.92 32.73 -13.40
C TRP A 42 -25.76 33.45 -12.69
N ILE A 43 -25.51 34.66 -13.19
CA ILE A 43 -25.04 35.84 -12.48
C ILE A 43 -23.59 35.81 -11.96
N ARG A 44 -22.71 36.18 -12.89
CA ARG A 44 -21.52 37.00 -12.65
C ARG A 44 -21.94 38.46 -12.85
N GLU A 45 -22.32 39.19 -11.79
CA GLU A 45 -22.24 40.67 -11.76
C GLU A 45 -22.42 41.23 -10.35
N SER A 46 -21.32 41.66 -9.74
CA SER A 46 -21.25 42.87 -8.90
C SER A 46 -19.78 43.13 -8.57
N VAL A 47 -19.14 43.86 -9.49
CA VAL A 47 -17.91 44.62 -9.20
C VAL A 47 -18.36 45.94 -8.59
N GLY A 48 -17.81 46.30 -7.43
CA GLY A 48 -17.86 47.69 -6.96
C GLY A 48 -17.62 47.88 -5.47
N GLY A 49 -16.38 48.21 -5.10
CA GLY A 49 -16.11 49.21 -4.06
C GLY A 49 -15.69 48.73 -2.67
N HIS A 50 -14.38 48.90 -2.39
CA HIS A 50 -13.75 49.32 -1.12
C HIS A 50 -14.44 49.03 0.23
N ALA A 51 -13.76 48.25 1.08
CA ALA A 51 -13.35 48.71 2.42
C ALA A 51 -12.43 47.67 3.09
N VAL A 52 -11.14 47.99 3.17
CA VAL A 52 -10.22 47.44 4.16
C VAL A 52 -10.63 47.99 5.52
N LEU A 53 -11.00 47.15 6.49
CA LEU A 53 -10.69 47.38 7.91
C LEU A 53 -10.60 46.06 8.67
N SER A 54 -9.44 45.89 9.29
CA SER A 54 -8.96 44.81 10.14
C SER A 54 -9.46 44.88 11.59
N LYS A 55 -9.33 43.75 12.29
CA LYS A 55 -9.20 43.53 13.77
C LYS A 55 -10.49 43.33 14.56
N VAL A 56 -10.69 42.08 15.04
CA VAL A 56 -10.90 41.70 16.46
C VAL A 56 -10.51 40.21 16.57
N ALA A 57 -9.26 39.90 16.88
CA ALA A 57 -8.73 39.55 18.21
C ALA A 57 -8.76 38.04 18.50
N GLU A 58 -7.57 37.47 18.60
CA GLU A 58 -7.29 36.24 19.31
C GLU A 58 -7.73 36.37 20.78
N LYS A 59 -8.48 35.39 21.32
CA LYS A 59 -8.20 34.83 22.66
C LYS A 59 -8.89 33.49 22.92
N ALA A 60 -8.09 32.53 23.37
CA ALA A 60 -8.41 31.15 23.71
C ALA A 60 -9.19 30.99 25.03
N ARG A 61 -9.98 29.91 25.19
CA ARG A 61 -9.66 28.66 25.93
C ARG A 61 -10.95 27.86 26.22
N SER A 62 -10.89 26.54 25.95
CA SER A 62 -11.60 25.41 26.57
C SER A 62 -12.97 25.67 27.23
N GLY A 63 -14.03 25.13 26.63
CA GLY A 63 -15.36 25.01 27.21
C GLY A 63 -15.98 23.66 26.86
N MET A 64 -15.52 22.63 27.57
CA MET A 64 -16.03 21.26 27.54
C MET A 64 -17.49 21.23 28.04
N ASN A 65 -18.41 20.71 27.24
CA ASN A 65 -19.70 20.19 27.70
C ASN A 65 -19.89 18.87 26.93
N SER A 66 -19.31 17.77 27.41
CA SER A 66 -20.01 16.81 28.26
C SER A 66 -21.45 16.61 27.80
N VAL A 67 -21.62 15.73 26.81
CA VAL A 67 -22.89 15.05 26.62
C VAL A 67 -23.09 14.22 27.88
N MET A 68 -23.95 14.75 28.75
CA MET A 68 -24.37 14.18 30.02
C MET A 68 -25.24 12.94 29.74
N MET A 69 -24.62 11.86 29.25
CA MET A 69 -25.14 10.53 29.50
C MET A 69 -24.90 10.29 30.99
N THR A 70 -25.98 10.08 31.73
CA THR A 70 -25.98 9.67 33.13
C THR A 70 -25.25 8.33 33.28
N LEU A 71 -23.92 8.38 33.27
CA LEU A 71 -23.05 7.32 33.70
C LEU A 71 -23.03 7.35 35.22
N ASP A 72 -23.50 6.26 35.81
CA ASP A 72 -23.44 5.96 37.24
C ASP A 72 -22.01 6.18 37.78
N PRO A 73 -21.81 6.87 38.93
CA PRO A 73 -20.52 7.00 39.59
C PRO A 73 -19.76 5.68 39.79
N GLN A 74 -20.47 4.53 39.87
CA GLN A 74 -19.86 3.20 39.96
C GLN A 74 -19.23 2.70 38.65
N MET A 75 -19.37 3.41 37.53
CA MET A 75 -18.68 3.09 36.26
C MET A 75 -17.37 3.86 36.05
N LYS A 76 -16.96 4.72 37.00
CA LYS A 76 -15.71 5.49 36.87
C LYS A 76 -14.45 4.65 37.08
N GLU A 77 -14.53 3.55 37.82
CA GLU A 77 -13.38 2.68 38.12
C GLU A 77 -13.06 1.68 36.99
N TYR A 78 -13.90 1.60 35.95
CA TYR A 78 -13.59 0.83 34.72
C TYR A 78 -12.97 1.69 33.62
N LEU A 79 -12.86 3.00 33.83
CA LEU A 79 -12.29 3.95 32.85
C LEU A 79 -10.86 4.36 33.19
N THR A 80 -10.25 3.74 34.19
CA THR A 80 -8.83 3.91 34.53
C THR A 80 -7.96 3.09 33.58
N LYS A 81 -7.74 3.64 32.38
CA LYS A 81 -6.54 3.50 31.51
C LYS A 81 -5.94 2.12 31.16
N GLU A 82 -6.38 1.01 31.73
CA GLU A 82 -5.83 -0.33 31.46
C GLU A 82 -6.77 -1.22 30.64
N GLU A 83 -8.03 -0.82 30.45
CA GLU A 83 -9.02 -1.57 29.66
C GLU A 83 -9.80 -0.64 28.69
N SER A 84 -9.08 0.11 27.84
CA SER A 84 -9.75 0.79 26.72
C SER A 84 -10.15 -0.25 25.68
N PRO A 85 -11.45 -0.45 25.40
CA PRO A 85 -11.90 -1.47 24.47
C PRO A 85 -11.47 -1.06 23.06
N LEU A 86 -10.53 -1.83 22.49
CA LEU A 86 -10.09 -1.77 21.10
C LEU A 86 -9.36 -0.46 20.73
N SER A 87 -8.06 -0.36 21.02
CA SER A 87 -7.21 0.59 20.29
C SER A 87 -7.15 0.14 18.82
N MET A 88 -8.03 0.69 17.99
CA MET A 88 -8.00 0.48 16.55
C MET A 88 -6.81 1.24 15.95
N VAL A 89 -5.88 0.52 15.34
CA VAL A 89 -4.76 1.10 14.61
C VAL A 89 -5.20 1.31 13.17
N ASN A 90 -5.26 2.57 12.73
CA ASN A 90 -5.53 2.90 11.33
C ASN A 90 -4.21 2.75 10.54
N LEU A 91 -4.11 1.65 9.80
CA LEU A 91 -2.97 1.34 8.95
C LEU A 91 -3.28 1.77 7.52
N VAL A 92 -2.42 2.62 6.94
CA VAL A 92 -2.59 3.10 5.58
C VAL A 92 -1.65 2.34 4.64
N VAL A 93 -2.20 1.80 3.56
CA VAL A 93 -1.43 1.25 2.45
C VAL A 93 -1.27 2.34 1.40
N ALA A 94 -0.03 2.60 1.00
CA ALA A 94 0.35 3.56 -0.02
C ALA A 94 0.07 3.04 -1.45
N SER A 95 -1.14 2.56 -1.66
CA SER A 95 -1.72 2.07 -2.91
C SER A 95 -3.23 1.92 -2.73
N ASP A 96 -4.00 2.16 -3.78
CA ASP A 96 -5.43 1.88 -3.89
C ASP A 96 -5.74 0.55 -4.62
N LYS A 97 -4.73 -0.08 -5.22
CA LYS A 97 -4.87 -1.38 -5.89
C LYS A 97 -5.13 -2.49 -4.88
N GLU A 98 -6.28 -3.18 -5.02
CA GLU A 98 -6.66 -4.27 -4.11
C GLU A 98 -5.69 -5.45 -4.14
N SER A 99 -4.98 -5.68 -5.26
CA SER A 99 -3.89 -6.67 -5.32
C SER A 99 -2.72 -6.38 -4.38
N LYS A 100 -2.61 -5.15 -3.84
CA LYS A 100 -1.67 -4.78 -2.78
C LYS A 100 -2.36 -4.65 -1.43
N VAL A 101 -3.53 -4.01 -1.38
CA VAL A 101 -4.24 -3.71 -0.13
C VAL A 101 -4.82 -4.98 0.51
N GLY A 102 -5.40 -5.87 -0.29
CA GLY A 102 -6.02 -7.13 0.14
C GLY A 102 -5.07 -8.01 0.95
N PRO A 103 -3.94 -8.43 0.37
CA PRO A 103 -2.97 -9.27 1.09
C PRO A 103 -2.46 -8.64 2.39
N ILE A 104 -2.28 -7.31 2.43
CA ILE A 104 -1.89 -6.60 3.66
C ILE A 104 -3.03 -6.64 4.69
N ARG A 105 -4.27 -6.36 4.27
CA ARG A 105 -5.45 -6.44 5.15
C ARG A 105 -5.60 -7.84 5.75
N ASP A 106 -5.43 -8.87 4.95
CA ASP A 106 -5.54 -10.26 5.39
C ASP A 106 -4.42 -10.63 6.39
N ALA A 107 -3.18 -10.18 6.12
CA ALA A 107 -2.04 -10.40 7.01
C ALA A 107 -2.24 -9.77 8.39
N PHE A 108 -2.83 -8.57 8.46
CA PHE A 108 -3.11 -7.90 9.73
C PHE A 108 -4.39 -8.40 10.41
N SER A 109 -5.36 -8.92 9.64
CA SER A 109 -6.58 -9.53 10.19
C SER A 109 -6.33 -10.91 10.80
N SER A 110 -5.35 -11.65 10.28
CA SER A 110 -4.94 -12.98 10.77
C SER A 110 -3.85 -12.93 11.84
N SER A 111 -3.32 -11.74 12.15
CA SER A 111 -2.28 -11.58 13.16
C SER A 111 -2.82 -11.91 14.55
N PRO A 112 -2.14 -12.76 15.36
CA PRO A 112 -2.55 -13.08 16.73
C PRO A 112 -2.32 -11.92 17.72
N SER A 113 -2.22 -10.69 17.22
CA SER A 113 -1.96 -9.51 18.02
C SER A 113 -3.19 -9.14 18.87
N ARG A 114 -2.96 -8.46 19.99
CA ARG A 114 -4.03 -7.85 20.80
C ARG A 114 -4.59 -6.56 20.18
N LEU A 115 -4.03 -6.09 19.06
CA LEU A 115 -4.43 -4.87 18.37
C LEU A 115 -5.44 -5.18 17.28
N HIS A 116 -6.40 -4.28 17.10
CA HIS A 116 -7.30 -4.33 15.95
C HIS A 116 -6.80 -3.36 14.89
N PHE A 117 -6.62 -3.84 13.66
CA PHE A 117 -6.15 -3.01 12.55
C PHE A 117 -7.31 -2.66 11.62
N SER A 118 -7.45 -1.38 11.30
CA SER A 118 -8.25 -0.92 10.18
C SER A 118 -7.32 -0.59 9.03
N VAL A 119 -7.31 -1.44 8.00
CA VAL A 119 -6.41 -1.31 6.85
C VAL A 119 -7.13 -0.65 5.68
N SER A 120 -6.63 0.50 5.26
CA SER A 120 -7.19 1.28 4.14
C SER A 120 -6.12 1.58 3.08
N GLY A 121 -6.51 1.51 1.81
CA GLY A 121 -5.65 1.87 0.69
C GLY A 121 -5.83 3.32 0.28
N MET A 122 -4.74 4.03 0.03
CA MET A 122 -4.76 5.39 -0.51
C MET A 122 -3.87 5.48 -1.75
N GLY A 123 -4.47 5.95 -2.84
CA GLY A 123 -3.80 6.10 -4.13
C GLY A 123 -2.62 7.07 -4.06
N THR A 124 -1.44 6.60 -4.41
CA THR A 124 -0.23 7.39 -4.54
C THR A 124 0.72 6.71 -5.52
N GLN A 125 1.55 7.49 -6.22
CA GLN A 125 2.55 6.97 -7.15
C GLN A 125 3.89 7.65 -6.91
N ALA A 126 4.96 6.89 -7.15
CA ALA A 126 6.30 7.44 -7.26
C ALA A 126 6.49 7.89 -8.71
N VAL A 127 6.62 9.20 -8.93
CA VAL A 127 6.80 9.79 -10.27
C VAL A 127 8.28 9.86 -10.65
N SER A 128 9.18 9.85 -9.68
CA SER A 128 10.62 9.92 -9.95
C SER A 128 11.24 8.56 -10.29
N ILE A 129 10.51 7.46 -10.06
CA ILE A 129 10.95 6.09 -10.29
C ILE A 129 10.19 5.47 -11.48
N ALA A 130 10.89 4.61 -12.21
CA ALA A 130 10.34 3.90 -13.35
C ALA A 130 9.21 2.98 -12.94
N ALA A 131 8.23 2.80 -13.84
CA ALA A 131 7.12 1.86 -13.68
C ALA A 131 7.57 0.44 -13.29
N GLN A 132 8.70 -0.03 -13.83
CA GLN A 132 9.38 -1.25 -13.39
C GLN A 132 10.75 -0.90 -12.81
N PRO A 133 10.86 -0.72 -11.48
CA PRO A 133 12.15 -0.52 -10.84
C PRO A 133 13.08 -1.71 -11.11
N VAL A 134 14.36 -1.39 -11.32
CA VAL A 134 15.43 -2.38 -11.44
C VAL A 134 16.36 -2.23 -10.24
N GLY A 135 16.36 -3.26 -9.38
CA GLY A 135 17.15 -3.33 -8.16
C GLY A 135 16.43 -2.79 -6.90
N ALA A 136 16.77 -3.40 -5.77
CA ALA A 136 16.13 -3.18 -4.47
C ALA A 136 16.19 -1.71 -3.99
N ALA A 137 17.29 -1.00 -4.25
CA ALA A 137 17.43 0.39 -3.84
C ALA A 137 16.43 1.33 -4.55
N LYS A 138 16.11 1.05 -5.83
CA LYS A 138 15.13 1.84 -6.59
C LYS A 138 13.70 1.56 -6.10
N ALA A 139 13.41 0.30 -5.80
CA ALA A 139 12.14 -0.11 -5.19
C ALA A 139 11.91 0.56 -3.83
N ARG A 140 12.93 0.53 -2.95
CA ARG A 140 12.89 1.21 -1.65
C ARG A 140 12.60 2.70 -1.81
N LYS A 141 13.32 3.38 -2.72
CA LYS A 141 13.11 4.80 -2.97
C LYS A 141 11.68 5.09 -3.47
N ALA A 142 11.09 4.21 -4.28
CA ALA A 142 9.71 4.35 -4.71
C ALA A 142 8.72 4.21 -3.55
N CYS A 143 8.96 3.28 -2.63
CA CYS A 143 8.20 3.15 -1.39
C CYS A 143 8.27 4.43 -0.54
N GLU A 144 9.49 4.94 -0.30
CA GLU A 144 9.73 6.18 0.45
C GLU A 144 9.03 7.39 -0.21
N GLU A 145 9.08 7.49 -1.54
CA GLU A 145 8.40 8.55 -2.27
C GLU A 145 6.88 8.47 -2.11
N ARG A 146 6.29 7.27 -2.21
CA ARG A 146 4.85 7.05 -2.02
C ARG A 146 4.41 7.42 -0.61
N ILE A 147 5.15 6.99 0.42
CA ILE A 147 4.87 7.34 1.81
C ILE A 147 4.99 8.85 2.01
N GLY A 148 6.08 9.45 1.53
CA GLY A 148 6.30 10.90 1.60
C GLY A 148 5.20 11.71 0.90
N ASN A 149 4.68 11.23 -0.23
CA ASN A 149 3.56 11.84 -0.94
C ASN A 149 2.28 11.84 -0.09
N LEU A 150 1.98 10.74 0.59
CA LEU A 150 0.82 10.66 1.48
C LEU A 150 0.99 11.53 2.73
N ARG A 151 2.19 11.61 3.31
CA ARG A 151 2.45 12.51 4.44
C ARG A 151 2.28 13.98 4.05
N ARG A 152 2.77 14.36 2.87
CA ARG A 152 2.65 15.74 2.36
C ARG A 152 1.24 16.11 1.90
N SER A 153 0.40 15.14 1.55
CA SER A 153 -0.97 15.43 1.10
C SER A 153 -1.88 15.92 2.22
N GLY A 154 -1.53 15.67 3.49
CA GLY A 154 -2.37 15.98 4.64
C GLY A 154 -3.62 15.10 4.78
N MET A 155 -3.77 14.08 3.92
CA MET A 155 -4.91 13.16 3.94
C MET A 155 -4.74 12.01 4.93
N VAL A 156 -3.52 11.78 5.42
CA VAL A 156 -3.19 10.76 6.41
C VAL A 156 -2.86 11.43 7.74
N ASP A 157 -3.38 10.87 8.83
CA ASP A 157 -3.02 11.29 10.18
C ASP A 157 -1.49 11.24 10.37
N SER A 158 -0.91 12.26 11.01
CA SER A 158 0.55 12.38 11.16
C SER A 158 1.17 11.22 11.93
N ASN A 159 0.39 10.55 12.79
CA ASN A 159 0.80 9.43 13.62
C ASN A 159 0.41 8.07 13.03
N ALA A 160 -0.38 8.02 11.95
CA ALA A 160 -0.80 6.74 11.37
C ALA A 160 0.41 5.98 10.77
N PRO A 161 0.56 4.66 11.03
CA PRO A 161 1.53 3.85 10.32
C PRO A 161 1.17 3.73 8.83
N ILE A 162 2.19 3.78 7.95
CA ILE A 162 2.01 3.69 6.50
C ILE A 162 2.88 2.54 5.96
N ILE A 163 2.27 1.65 5.17
CA ILE A 163 2.97 0.60 4.42
C ILE A 163 2.99 0.95 2.94
N ALA A 164 4.16 0.89 2.33
CA ALA A 164 4.31 0.88 0.88
C ALA A 164 4.87 -0.46 0.40
N LEU A 165 4.38 -0.90 -0.76
CA LEU A 165 4.86 -2.08 -1.47
C LEU A 165 5.22 -1.69 -2.90
N GLU A 166 6.45 -1.99 -3.32
CA GLU A 166 6.91 -1.83 -4.70
C GLU A 166 7.54 -3.12 -5.22
N ASN A 167 7.08 -3.59 -6.38
CA ASN A 167 7.70 -4.72 -7.06
C ASN A 167 8.87 -4.22 -7.91
N PHE A 168 9.92 -5.02 -8.03
CA PHE A 168 11.12 -4.72 -8.79
C PHE A 168 11.72 -5.99 -9.35
N ILE A 169 12.51 -5.84 -10.41
CA ILE A 169 13.31 -6.95 -10.93
C ILE A 169 14.77 -6.78 -10.56
N ILE A 170 15.47 -7.89 -10.38
CA ILE A 170 16.91 -7.88 -10.07
C ILE A 170 17.63 -9.06 -10.72
N GLU A 171 18.82 -8.80 -11.22
CA GLU A 171 19.77 -9.83 -11.66
C GLU A 171 20.62 -10.26 -10.48
N MET A 172 20.48 -11.52 -10.04
CA MET A 172 21.28 -12.06 -8.93
C MET A 172 22.57 -12.71 -9.43
N LEU A 173 22.51 -13.33 -10.61
CA LEU A 173 23.63 -13.92 -11.33
C LEU A 173 23.49 -13.55 -12.81
N PRO A 174 24.58 -13.57 -13.61
CA PRO A 174 24.51 -13.24 -15.03
C PRO A 174 23.42 -14.05 -15.76
N GLY A 175 22.43 -13.35 -16.32
CA GLY A 175 21.28 -13.93 -17.01
C GLY A 175 20.17 -14.46 -16.10
N GLN A 176 20.34 -14.46 -14.78
CA GLN A 176 19.34 -14.95 -13.82
C GLN A 176 18.62 -13.79 -13.13
N TRP A 177 17.39 -13.56 -13.57
CA TRP A 177 16.54 -12.47 -13.13
C TRP A 177 15.42 -12.96 -12.24
N TYR A 178 15.00 -12.11 -11.30
CA TYR A 178 13.96 -12.40 -10.33
C TYR A 178 13.02 -11.21 -10.17
N ASP A 179 11.72 -11.46 -10.03
CA ASP A 179 10.73 -10.49 -9.56
C ASP A 179 10.67 -10.58 -8.03
N MET A 180 10.69 -9.43 -7.37
CA MET A 180 10.66 -9.32 -5.91
C MET A 180 9.83 -8.11 -5.50
N GLY A 181 9.21 -8.17 -4.33
CA GLY A 181 8.54 -7.05 -3.69
C GLY A 181 9.40 -6.46 -2.58
N CYS A 182 9.44 -5.13 -2.49
CA CYS A 182 9.97 -4.38 -1.36
C CYS A 182 8.81 -3.82 -0.54
N LEU A 183 8.65 -4.29 0.70
CA LEU A 183 7.72 -3.70 1.66
C LEU A 183 8.47 -2.79 2.62
N VAL A 184 7.93 -1.60 2.83
CA VAL A 184 8.42 -0.62 3.82
C VAL A 184 7.25 -0.21 4.71
N LEU A 185 7.41 -0.37 6.01
CA LEU A 185 6.51 0.14 7.04
C LEU A 185 7.19 1.32 7.74
N GLU A 186 6.59 2.50 7.63
CA GLU A 186 6.95 3.66 8.43
C GLU A 186 5.92 3.89 9.53
N GLU A 187 6.38 3.85 10.77
CA GLU A 187 5.59 4.15 11.96
C GLU A 187 6.30 5.32 12.69
N PRO A 188 5.60 6.43 13.00
CA PRO A 188 6.24 7.64 13.53
C PRO A 188 6.99 7.48 14.87
N GLY A 189 6.68 6.46 15.67
CA GLY A 189 7.41 6.09 16.88
C GLY A 189 8.72 5.33 16.63
N LEU A 190 8.92 4.76 15.43
CA LEU A 190 10.17 4.09 15.05
C LEU A 190 11.20 5.09 14.52
N LYS A 191 12.46 4.93 14.95
CA LYS A 191 13.57 5.74 14.43
C LYS A 191 13.86 5.47 12.95
N GLU A 192 13.67 4.22 12.54
CA GLU A 192 13.87 3.76 11.17
C GLU A 192 12.68 2.87 10.78
N GLY A 193 12.22 3.02 9.54
CA GLY A 193 11.17 2.18 8.99
C GLY A 193 11.61 0.72 8.90
N ILE A 194 10.66 -0.21 9.04
CA ILE A 194 10.90 -1.64 8.85
C ILE A 194 10.84 -1.94 7.37
N GLN A 195 11.87 -2.63 6.85
CA GLN A 195 11.94 -3.06 5.46
C GLN A 195 12.04 -4.57 5.37
N VAL A 196 11.25 -5.17 4.49
CA VAL A 196 11.35 -6.59 4.13
C VAL A 196 11.23 -6.79 2.62
N PHE A 197 11.79 -7.89 2.13
CA PHE A 197 11.68 -8.30 0.74
C PHE A 197 10.87 -9.59 0.63
N THR A 198 10.05 -9.73 -0.41
CA THR A 198 9.40 -11.00 -0.71
C THR A 198 10.42 -12.01 -1.22
N GLN A 199 10.03 -13.28 -1.25
CA GLN A 199 10.76 -14.29 -2.01
C GLN A 199 10.83 -13.88 -3.49
N GLY A 200 11.97 -14.17 -4.13
CA GLY A 200 12.16 -13.93 -5.55
C GLY A 200 11.52 -15.00 -6.43
N THR A 201 10.80 -14.57 -7.45
CA THR A 201 10.24 -15.44 -8.50
C THR A 201 11.12 -15.36 -9.74
N PRO A 202 11.70 -16.48 -10.23
CA PRO A 202 12.54 -16.46 -11.43
C PRO A 202 11.80 -15.87 -12.64
N ILE A 203 12.50 -15.06 -13.41
CA ILE A 203 12.01 -14.44 -14.64
C ILE A 203 12.85 -14.96 -15.82
N PRO A 204 12.21 -15.38 -16.93
CA PRO A 204 12.93 -15.72 -18.15
C PRO A 204 13.70 -14.52 -18.73
N TYR A 205 14.94 -14.75 -19.18
CA TYR A 205 15.82 -13.66 -19.66
C TYR A 205 15.25 -12.95 -20.90
N GLU A 206 14.55 -13.69 -21.76
CA GLU A 206 13.85 -13.18 -22.93
C GLU A 206 12.79 -12.14 -22.58
N TRP A 207 12.09 -12.29 -21.45
CA TRP A 207 11.12 -11.29 -20.99
C TRP A 207 11.84 -10.00 -20.58
N VAL A 208 13.03 -10.11 -20.00
CA VAL A 208 13.85 -8.94 -19.66
C VAL A 208 14.36 -8.23 -20.91
N GLN A 209 14.66 -8.95 -22.00
CA GLN A 209 14.99 -8.32 -23.28
C GLN A 209 13.78 -7.55 -23.84
N GLU A 210 12.59 -8.15 -23.81
CA GLU A 210 11.36 -7.46 -24.24
C GLU A 210 11.11 -6.18 -23.43
N LEU A 211 11.34 -6.21 -22.11
CA LEU A 211 11.24 -5.02 -21.26
C LEU A 211 12.24 -3.92 -21.68
N ARG A 212 13.48 -4.31 -22.03
CA ARG A 212 14.52 -3.37 -22.47
C ARG A 212 14.19 -2.75 -23.82
N GLU A 213 13.74 -3.56 -24.77
CA GLU A 213 13.31 -3.13 -26.10
C GLU A 213 12.07 -2.23 -26.03
N GLY A 214 11.14 -2.55 -25.13
CA GLY A 214 9.93 -1.76 -24.86
C GLY A 214 10.19 -0.47 -24.05
N THR A 215 11.43 -0.17 -23.66
CA THR A 215 11.77 1.04 -22.91
C THR A 215 12.42 2.09 -23.83
N PRO A 216 11.75 3.21 -24.14
CA PRO A 216 12.31 4.29 -24.96
C PRO A 216 13.63 4.83 -24.40
N HIS A 217 14.54 5.22 -25.28
CA HIS A 217 15.85 5.77 -24.87
C HIS A 217 15.73 7.07 -24.06
N ASP A 218 14.69 7.85 -24.35
CA ASP A 218 14.35 9.13 -23.72
C ASP A 218 13.37 8.98 -22.54
N TYR A 219 13.08 7.75 -22.11
CA TYR A 219 12.20 7.49 -20.96
C TYR A 219 12.71 8.22 -19.70
N PRO A 220 11.95 9.18 -19.12
CA PRO A 220 12.52 10.09 -18.11
C PRO A 220 13.13 9.40 -16.87
N PRO A 221 12.49 8.39 -16.24
CA PRO A 221 13.06 7.72 -15.08
C PRO A 221 13.93 6.49 -15.44
N ARG A 222 14.50 6.41 -16.65
CA ARG A 222 15.34 5.28 -17.12
C ARG A 222 16.53 4.96 -16.21
N TRP A 223 17.01 5.93 -15.44
CA TRP A 223 18.06 5.74 -14.42
C TRP A 223 17.66 4.78 -13.28
N SER A 224 16.36 4.52 -13.13
CA SER A 224 15.78 3.73 -12.05
C SER A 224 15.14 2.43 -12.51
N GLY A 225 14.96 2.23 -13.82
CA GLY A 225 14.37 1.00 -14.35
C GLY A 225 13.77 1.14 -15.75
N LEU A 226 12.73 0.35 -16.00
CA LEU A 226 12.14 0.10 -17.32
C LEU A 226 10.72 0.69 -17.42
N ALA A 227 10.27 0.98 -18.65
CA ALA A 227 9.01 1.70 -18.90
C ALA A 227 7.77 0.83 -18.79
N ILE A 228 7.91 -0.46 -19.09
CA ILE A 228 6.86 -1.47 -18.98
C ILE A 228 7.20 -2.44 -17.85
N THR A 229 6.18 -3.06 -17.27
CA THR A 229 6.33 -3.98 -16.13
C THR A 229 6.46 -5.42 -16.56
N ILE A 230 7.13 -6.22 -15.73
CA ILE A 230 7.25 -7.65 -15.97
C ILE A 230 5.88 -8.34 -16.00
N GLY A 231 4.93 -7.86 -15.20
CA GLY A 231 3.54 -8.34 -15.25
C GLY A 231 2.87 -8.07 -16.59
N GLN A 232 3.17 -6.95 -17.26
CA GLN A 232 2.65 -6.67 -18.61
C GLN A 232 3.23 -7.61 -19.67
N VAL A 233 4.51 -7.97 -19.55
CA VAL A 233 5.15 -8.95 -20.44
C VAL A 233 4.61 -10.35 -20.17
N ALA A 234 4.60 -10.78 -18.90
CA ALA A 234 4.07 -12.08 -18.49
C ALA A 234 2.63 -12.29 -18.98
N ALA A 235 1.78 -11.26 -18.90
CA ALA A 235 0.41 -11.32 -19.39
C ALA A 235 0.27 -11.59 -20.89
N LYS A 236 1.30 -11.32 -21.72
CA LYS A 236 1.29 -11.66 -23.15
C LYS A 236 1.67 -13.11 -23.42
N HIS A 237 2.50 -13.69 -22.55
CA HIS A 237 3.06 -15.03 -22.70
C HIS A 237 2.25 -16.13 -21.98
N LEU A 238 1.38 -15.74 -21.04
CA LEU A 238 0.59 -16.64 -20.19
C LEU A 238 -0.92 -16.70 -20.55
N GLN A 239 -1.30 -16.15 -21.70
CA GLN A 239 -2.65 -16.28 -22.29
C GLN A 239 -2.76 -17.53 -23.14
#